data_AF-A0A0B7HIB7-F1
#
_entry.id   AF-A0A0B7HIB7-F1
#
_cell.length_a   1.000
_cell.length_b   1.000
_cell.length_c   1.000
_cell.angle_alpha   90.00
_cell.angle_beta   90.00
_cell.angle_gamma   90.00
#
_symmetry.space_group_name_H-M   'P 1'
#
loop_
_entity.id
_entity.type
_entity.pdbx_description
1 polymer ?
#
loop_
_entity_poly.entity_id
_entity_poly.type
_entity_poly.pdbx_seq_one_letter_code
_entity_poly.pdbx_strand_id
1 'polypeptide(L)' 'MDGIAFEITDEALDFIVEKAMEYKLGARGLRSLCENILTDAMFEMPSSQENHLTITKTYAEEKLKKLNHLS' A
#
# COMPACT_ATOMS: atom_id res chain seq x y z
N MET A 1 -6.49 14.16 -4.69
CA MET A 1 -6.35 13.69 -3.29
C MET A 1 -6.88 14.71 -2.29
N ASP A 2 -7.54 15.77 -2.76
CA ASP A 2 -8.14 16.78 -1.88
C ASP A 2 -9.33 16.19 -1.13
N GLY A 3 -9.19 16.05 0.19
CA GLY A 3 -10.27 15.63 1.10
C GLY A 3 -10.30 14.15 1.51
N ILE A 4 -9.32 13.33 1.09
CA ILE A 4 -9.20 11.95 1.58
C ILE A 4 -8.27 11.93 2.79
N ALA A 5 -8.80 11.55 3.95
CA ALA A 5 -8.02 11.28 5.14
C ALA A 5 -7.27 9.95 4.98
N PHE A 6 -6.00 9.93 5.32
CA PHE A 6 -5.10 8.80 5.09
C PHE A 6 -4.39 8.40 6.38
N GLU A 7 -4.42 7.11 6.69
CA GLU A 7 -3.75 6.52 7.84
C GLU A 7 -3.08 5.20 7.44
N ILE A 8 -1.94 4.89 8.06
CA ILE A 8 -1.28 3.59 7.98
C ILE A 8 -1.15 3.09 9.41
N THR A 9 -1.60 1.87 9.68
CA THR A 9 -1.42 1.29 11.02
C THR A 9 0.05 0.91 11.24
N ASP A 10 0.51 0.94 12.50
CA ASP A 10 1.90 0.55 12.84
C ASP A 10 2.24 -0.85 12.32
N GLU A 11 1.31 -1.80 12.46
CA GLU A 11 1.48 -3.18 11.95
C GLU A 11 1.62 -3.23 10.42
N ALA A 12 0.96 -2.34 9.68
CA ALA A 12 1.09 -2.25 8.24
C ALA A 12 2.44 -1.64 7.84
N LEU A 13 2.89 -0.63 8.58
CA LEU A 13 4.19 0.01 8.38
C LEU A 13 5.31 -1.01 8.58
N ASP A 14 5.30 -1.75 9.69
CA ASP A 14 6.29 -2.77 10.01
C ASP A 14 6.32 -3.87 8.94
N PHE A 15 5.14 -4.34 8.52
CA PHE A 15 5.01 -5.33 7.46
C PHE A 15 5.60 -4.85 6.12
N ILE A 16 5.30 -3.62 5.72
CA ILE A 16 5.80 -3.01 4.48
C ILE A 16 7.33 -2.92 4.50
N VAL A 17 7.90 -2.50 5.64
CA VAL A 17 9.36 -2.41 5.82
C VAL A 17 9.99 -3.79 5.79
N GLU A 18 9.41 -4.78 6.48
CA GLU A 18 9.89 -6.16 6.48
C GLU A 18 9.92 -6.73 5.05
N LYS A 19 8.86 -6.52 4.26
CA LYS A 19 8.80 -6.96 2.87
C LYS A 19 9.80 -6.26 1.97
N ALA A 20 10.01 -4.96 2.15
CA ALA A 20 11.05 -4.24 1.42
C ALA A 20 12.45 -4.81 1.72
N MET A 21 12.73 -5.16 2.98
CA MET A 21 13.99 -5.80 3.38
C MET A 21 14.13 -7.21 2.81
N GLU A 22 13.07 -8.03 2.86
CA GLU A 22 13.03 -9.40 2.31
C GLU A 22 13.35 -9.40 0.81
N TYR A 23 12.74 -8.47 0.07
CA TYR A 23 12.97 -8.28 -1.36
C TYR A 23 14.29 -7.54 -1.68
N LYS A 24 15.10 -7.22 -0.65
CA LYS A 24 16.38 -6.50 -0.76
C LYS A 24 16.22 -5.17 -1.51
N LEU A 25 15.09 -4.52 -1.32
CA LEU A 25 14.76 -3.24 -1.91
C LEU A 25 15.43 -2.13 -1.10
N GLY A 26 16.21 -1.27 -1.77
CA GLY A 26 16.64 -0.01 -1.18
C GLY A 26 15.48 0.97 -1.01
N ALA A 27 15.74 2.19 -0.52
CA ALA A 27 14.72 3.24 -0.33
C ALA A 27 13.84 3.50 -1.58
N ARG A 28 14.42 3.35 -2.78
CA ARG A 28 13.68 3.45 -4.04
C ARG A 28 12.68 2.31 -4.24
N GLY A 29 13.04 1.09 -3.85
CA GLY A 29 12.15 -0.05 -3.95
C GLY A 29 11.06 -0.04 -2.86
N LEU A 30 11.34 0.50 -1.66
CA LEU A 30 10.30 0.78 -0.67
C LEU A 30 9.21 1.70 -1.24
N ARG A 31 9.61 2.77 -1.94
CA ARG A 31 8.65 3.65 -2.63
C ARG A 31 7.81 2.88 -3.66
N SER A 32 8.43 2.04 -4.48
CA SER A 32 7.71 1.19 -5.44
C SER A 32 6.71 0.27 -4.75
N LEU A 33 7.09 -0.31 -3.60
CA LEU A 33 6.20 -1.16 -2.81
C LEU A 33 4.96 -0.39 -2.33
N CYS A 34 5.16 0.82 -1.80
CA CYS A 34 4.05 1.71 -1.41
C CYS A 34 3.18 2.11 -2.60
N GLU A 35 3.78 2.44 -3.75
CA GLU A 35 3.04 2.77 -4.98
C GLU A 35 2.11 1.62 -5.38
N ASN A 36 2.61 0.38 -5.38
CA ASN A 36 1.78 -0.78 -5.70
C ASN A 36 0.63 -0.99 -4.72
N ILE A 37 0.85 -0.78 -3.41
CA ILE A 37 -0.20 -0.91 -2.39
C ILE A 37 -1.30 0.14 -2.59
N LEU A 38 -0.92 1.36 -2.96
CA LEU A 38 -1.83 2.51 -3.00
C LEU A 38 -2.51 2.72 -4.35
N THR A 39 -1.94 2.20 -5.45
CA THR A 39 -2.37 2.54 -6.84
C THR A 39 -3.87 2.36 -7.07
N ASP A 40 -4.43 1.20 -6.68
CA ASP A 40 -5.85 0.93 -6.89
C ASP A 40 -6.72 1.95 -6.14
N ALA A 41 -6.42 2.21 -4.86
CA ALA A 41 -7.17 3.16 -4.05
C ALA A 41 -7.05 4.59 -4.61
N MET A 42 -5.87 4.98 -5.08
CA MET A 42 -5.64 6.28 -5.70
C MET A 42 -6.48 6.48 -6.98
N PHE A 43 -6.78 5.40 -7.70
CA PHE A 43 -7.60 5.43 -8.91
C PHE A 43 -9.11 5.37 -8.60
N GLU A 44 -9.50 4.50 -7.68
CA GLU A 44 -10.91 4.22 -7.37
C GLU A 44 -11.56 5.29 -6.50
N MET A 45 -10.85 5.77 -5.47
CA MET A 45 -11.42 6.66 -4.47
C MET A 45 -11.86 8.03 -5.01
N PRO A 46 -11.15 8.68 -5.96
CA PRO A 46 -11.63 9.94 -6.55
C PRO A 46 -13.02 9.85 -7.21
N SER A 47 -13.44 8.64 -7.61
CA SER A 47 -14.74 8.38 -8.22
C SER A 47 -15.75 7.75 -7.23
N SER A 48 -15.35 7.51 -5.99
CA SER A 48 -16.20 6.91 -4.96
C SER A 48 -16.72 7.96 -3.96
N GLN A 49 -17.56 7.52 -3.03
CA GLN A 49 -17.99 8.36 -1.89
C GLN A 49 -17.06 8.22 -0.68
N GLU A 50 -16.00 7.42 -0.79
CA GLU A 50 -15.05 7.16 0.31
C GLU A 50 -14.08 8.33 0.48
N ASN A 51 -13.97 8.80 1.72
CA ASN A 51 -13.10 9.92 2.09
C ASN A 51 -12.06 9.54 3.15
N HIS A 52 -11.95 8.27 3.52
CA HIS A 52 -10.93 7.75 4.45
C HIS A 52 -10.27 6.51 3.84
N LEU A 53 -8.95 6.46 3.91
CA LEU A 53 -8.14 5.30 3.53
C LEU A 53 -7.24 4.92 4.70
N THR A 54 -7.51 3.76 5.30
CA THR A 54 -6.65 3.18 6.32
C THR A 54 -5.95 1.95 5.76
N ILE A 55 -4.62 2.00 5.69
CA ILE A 55 -3.79 0.88 5.28
C ILE A 55 -3.51 0.02 6.50
N THR A 56 -4.17 -1.15 6.55
CA THR A 56 -3.90 -2.19 7.55
C THR A 56 -2.91 -3.21 7.02
N LYS A 57 -2.32 -4.03 7.90
CA LYS A 57 -1.44 -5.12 7.50
C LYS A 57 -2.13 -6.07 6.51
N THR A 58 -3.38 -6.45 6.78
CA THR A 58 -4.17 -7.30 5.88
C THR A 58 -4.37 -6.65 4.51
N TYR A 59 -4.66 -5.35 4.46
CA TYR A 59 -4.78 -4.63 3.19
C TYR A 59 -3.47 -4.70 2.38
N ALA A 60 -2.34 -4.40 3.03
CA ALA A 60 -1.03 -4.46 2.40
C ALA A 60 -0.69 -5.88 1.92
N GLU A 61 -0.93 -6.91 2.73
CA GLU A 61 -0.72 -8.31 2.36
C GLU A 61 -1.50 -8.70 1.09
N GLU A 62 -2.79 -8.34 1.03
CA GLU A 62 -3.63 -8.66 -0.13
C GLU A 62 -3.16 -7.96 -1.40
N LYS A 63 -2.74 -6.68 -1.31
CA LYS A 63 -2.18 -5.97 -2.46
C LYS A 63 -0.85 -6.57 -2.92
N LEU A 64 0.03 -6.96 -2.01
CA LEU A 64 1.31 -7.57 -2.36
C LEU A 64 1.19 -9.00 -2.89
N LYS A 65 0.22 -9.79 -2.42
CA LYS A 65 -0.06 -11.12 -3.01
C LYS A 65 -0.45 -11.02 -4.48
N LYS A 66 -1.28 -10.04 -4.85
CA LYS A 66 -1.69 -9.82 -6.25
C LYS A 66 -0.51 -9.55 -7.17
N LEU A 67 0.54 -8.86 -6.69
CA LEU A 67 1.77 -8.62 -7.47
C LEU A 67 2.52 -9.91 -7.79
N ASN A 68 2.63 -10.82 -6.82
CA ASN A 68 3.39 -12.05 -6.96
C ASN A 68 2.71 -13.09 -7.89
N HIS A 69 1.43 -12.92 -8.20
CA HIS A 69 0.69 -13.75 -9.15
C HIS A 69 0.69 -13.21 -10.59
N LEU A 70 1.26 -12.02 -10.82
CA LEU A 70 1.39 -11.39 -12.14
C LEU A 70 2.75 -11.68 -12.81
N SER A 71 3.57 -12.56 -12.22
CA SER A 71 4.88 -12.99 -12.74
C SER A 71 4.87 -14.44 -13.19
#